data_AF-A0A2V8DZW0-F1
#
_entry.id   AF-A0A2V8DZW0-F1
#
_cell.length_a   1.000
_cell.length_b   1.000
_cell.length_c   1.000
_cell.angle_alpha   90.00
_cell.angle_beta   90.00
_cell.angle_gamma   90.00
#
_symmetry.space_group_name_H-M   'P 1'
#
loop_
_entity.id
_entity.type
_entity.pdbx_description
1 polymer ?
#
loop_
_entity_poly.entity_id
_entity_poly.type
_entity_poly.pdbx_seq_one_letter_code
_entity_poly.pdbx_strand_id
1 'polypeptide(L)'
;MQRLWSPWRLSYVSSKPGSVGCIFCDAADPADEPGSHSLVLVRGHLSYVVLNLYPYNNGHLMVVPNRHVASLSATSEAELDEIMRFVRDGEVALGEAYQPQGINIGINLGQSAGAGIADHLHVHLVPRWTGDTNFMSVIGETRVLPEDLDNTARRLRPILERLQRR
;
A
#
# COMPACT_ATOMS: atom_id res chain seq x y z
N MET A 1 -3.59 32.49 17.70
CA MET A 1 -3.21 32.01 16.34
C MET A 1 -3.07 30.49 16.43
N GLN A 2 -3.96 29.73 15.79
CA GLN A 2 -3.84 28.27 15.75
C GLN A 2 -2.72 27.89 14.78
N ARG A 3 -1.76 27.09 15.24
CA ARG A 3 -0.64 26.60 14.44
C ARG A 3 -0.94 25.17 14.03
N LEU A 4 -1.04 24.92 12.72
CA LEU A 4 -1.16 23.58 12.16
C LEU A 4 0.23 23.08 11.78
N TRP A 5 0.68 22.01 12.41
CA TRP A 5 2.00 21.42 12.16
C TRP A 5 1.85 20.19 11.25
N SER A 6 2.70 20.05 10.24
CA SER A 6 2.76 18.87 9.35
C SER A 6 4.17 18.28 9.31
N PRO A 7 4.63 17.64 10.40
CA PRO A 7 6.04 17.21 10.55
C PRO A 7 6.52 16.27 9.44
N TRP A 8 5.64 15.40 8.93
CA TRP A 8 5.90 14.51 7.79
C TRP A 8 6.15 15.23 6.46
N ARG A 9 5.75 16.51 6.33
CA ARG A 9 5.97 17.27 5.09
C ARG A 9 7.44 17.62 4.90
N LEU A 10 8.23 17.72 5.97
CA LEU A 10 9.65 18.05 5.88
C LEU A 10 10.44 16.92 5.23
N SER A 11 10.19 15.66 5.61
CA SER A 11 10.83 14.50 4.99
C SER A 11 10.44 14.36 3.51
N TYR A 12 9.19 14.68 3.17
CA TYR A 12 8.67 14.70 1.80
C TYR A 12 9.28 15.79 0.90
N VAL A 13 9.38 17.04 1.39
CA VAL A 13 9.97 18.14 0.61
C VAL A 13 11.49 17.97 0.45
N SER A 14 12.12 17.26 1.39
CA SER A 14 13.56 17.02 1.39
C SER A 14 13.97 15.77 0.60
N SER A 15 13.01 14.93 0.15
CA SER A 15 13.33 13.76 -0.65
C SER A 15 13.70 14.20 -2.07
N LYS A 16 14.89 13.81 -2.56
CA LYS A 16 15.30 14.11 -3.93
C LYS A 16 14.40 13.35 -4.92
N PRO A 17 13.80 14.01 -5.92
CA PRO A 17 13.13 13.30 -6.99
C PRO A 17 14.17 12.59 -7.87
N GLY A 18 13.93 11.31 -8.15
CA GLY A 18 14.61 10.57 -9.19
C GLY A 18 15.49 9.43 -8.70
N SER A 19 14.90 8.26 -8.47
CA SER A 19 15.59 7.01 -8.82
C SER A 19 15.17 6.67 -10.26
N VAL A 20 16.15 6.30 -11.09
CA VAL A 20 15.97 5.87 -12.49
C VAL A 20 15.51 4.40 -12.52
N GLY A 21 14.71 3.98 -11.54
CA GLY A 21 14.40 2.58 -11.25
C GLY A 21 12.96 2.39 -10.76
N CYS A 22 12.52 1.14 -10.74
CA CYS A 22 11.19 0.79 -10.26
C CYS A 22 11.18 0.72 -8.73
N ILE A 23 10.39 1.59 -8.08
CA ILE A 23 10.33 1.65 -6.62
C ILE A 23 9.90 0.34 -5.96
N PHE A 24 9.16 -0.50 -6.68
CA PHE A 24 8.74 -1.81 -6.20
C PHE A 24 9.85 -2.84 -6.29
N CYS A 25 10.72 -2.74 -7.30
CA CYS A 25 11.92 -3.57 -7.35
C CYS A 25 12.88 -3.20 -6.22
N ASP A 26 13.06 -1.90 -5.97
CA ASP A 26 13.88 -1.41 -4.86
C ASP A 26 13.31 -1.89 -3.51
N ALA A 27 11.98 -1.78 -3.32
CA ALA A 27 11.30 -2.28 -2.13
C ALA A 27 11.26 -3.81 -2.03
N ALA A 28 11.52 -4.56 -3.11
CA ALA A 28 11.56 -6.01 -3.09
C ALA A 28 12.88 -6.56 -2.51
N ASP A 29 13.94 -5.75 -2.44
CA ASP A 29 15.25 -6.18 -1.96
C ASP A 29 15.18 -6.62 -0.49
N PRO A 30 15.52 -7.88 -0.16
CA PRO A 30 15.53 -8.38 1.21
C PRO A 30 16.59 -7.73 2.10
N ALA A 31 17.59 -7.04 1.53
CA ALA A 31 18.55 -6.24 2.29
C ALA A 31 17.90 -4.99 2.92
N ASP A 32 16.71 -4.60 2.44
CA ASP A 32 15.87 -3.57 3.03
C ASP A 32 15.05 -4.20 4.17
N GLU A 33 15.66 -4.25 5.37
CA GLU A 33 15.09 -4.94 6.53
C GLU A 33 13.71 -4.36 6.92
N PRO A 34 12.75 -5.21 7.33
CA PRO A 34 11.45 -4.76 7.84
C PRO A 34 11.63 -3.91 9.11
N GLY A 35 11.63 -2.58 8.95
CA GLY A 35 11.77 -1.63 10.07
C GLY A 35 12.69 -0.43 9.78
N SER A 36 13.56 -0.51 8.78
CA SER A 36 14.36 0.63 8.33
C SER A 36 13.62 1.34 7.20
N HIS A 37 12.71 2.26 7.53
CA HIS A 37 11.99 3.12 6.56
C HIS A 37 11.15 2.40 5.47
N SER A 38 11.16 1.07 5.41
CA SER A 38 10.42 0.29 4.43
C SER A 38 8.95 0.18 4.82
N LEU A 39 8.08 0.69 3.96
CA LEU A 39 6.63 0.54 4.06
C LEU A 39 6.15 -0.90 3.78
N VAL A 40 7.07 -1.83 3.53
CA VAL A 40 6.79 -3.25 3.36
C VAL A 40 6.37 -3.84 4.70
N LEU A 41 5.18 -4.46 4.73
CA LEU A 41 4.57 -5.06 5.92
C LEU A 41 4.98 -6.51 6.10
N VAL A 42 4.95 -7.30 5.03
CA VAL A 42 5.33 -8.71 5.05
C VAL A 42 5.82 -9.15 3.67
N ARG A 43 6.73 -10.12 3.63
CA ARG A 43 7.29 -10.69 2.41
C ARG A 43 6.94 -12.18 2.33
N GLY A 44 6.45 -12.60 1.17
CA GLY A 44 6.30 -14.01 0.79
C GLY A 44 7.43 -14.45 -0.13
N HIS A 45 7.23 -15.55 -0.85
CA HIS A 45 8.23 -16.11 -1.75
C HIS A 45 8.25 -15.41 -3.11
N LEU A 46 7.09 -15.05 -3.65
CA LEU A 46 6.89 -14.51 -4.99
C LEU A 46 6.30 -13.09 -5.00
N SER A 47 5.81 -12.62 -3.84
CA SER A 47 5.11 -11.35 -3.68
C SER A 47 5.23 -10.84 -2.23
N TYR A 48 4.86 -9.59 -2.02
CA TYR A 48 4.93 -8.93 -0.72
C TYR A 48 3.78 -7.93 -0.57
N VAL A 49 3.54 -7.52 0.68
CA VAL A 49 2.54 -6.50 1.02
C VAL A 49 3.25 -5.23 1.45
N VAL A 50 2.84 -4.08 0.91
CA VAL A 50 3.43 -2.76 1.15
C VAL A 50 2.33 -1.71 1.33
N LEU A 51 2.56 -0.72 2.20
CA LEU A 51 1.65 0.42 2.28
C LEU A 51 1.80 1.36 1.09
N ASN A 52 0.70 1.96 0.67
CA ASN A 52 0.76 3.06 -0.29
C ASN A 52 1.27 4.31 0.41
N LEU A 53 2.34 4.91 -0.12
CA LEU A 53 2.92 6.17 0.37
C LEU A 53 1.93 7.34 0.27
N TYR A 54 0.99 7.28 -0.68
CA TYR A 54 -0.09 8.26 -0.88
C TYR A 54 -1.45 7.56 -0.70
N PRO A 55 -1.81 7.20 0.54
CA PRO A 55 -2.95 6.35 0.77
C PRO A 55 -4.26 7.11 0.53
N TYR A 56 -5.27 6.40 0.03
CA TYR A 56 -6.59 6.98 -0.17
C TYR A 56 -7.34 7.10 1.16
N ASN A 57 -7.17 6.12 2.04
CA ASN A 57 -7.64 6.04 3.41
C ASN A 57 -6.58 5.32 4.25
N ASN A 58 -6.68 5.42 5.58
CA ASN A 58 -5.84 4.67 6.50
C ASN A 58 -5.91 3.16 6.18
N GLY A 59 -4.75 2.51 6.21
CA GLY A 59 -4.63 1.09 5.85
C GLY A 59 -4.57 0.80 4.35
N HIS A 60 -4.55 1.80 3.44
CA HIS A 60 -4.35 1.53 2.01
C HIS A 60 -3.03 0.79 1.79
N LEU A 61 -3.14 -0.49 1.44
CA LEU A 61 -2.03 -1.39 1.17
C LEU A 61 -2.10 -1.92 -0.25
N MET A 62 -0.98 -2.44 -0.72
CA MET A 62 -0.81 -3.03 -2.03
C MET A 62 -0.13 -4.39 -1.91
N VAL A 63 -0.56 -5.33 -2.74
CA VAL A 63 0.13 -6.61 -2.95
C VAL A 63 0.89 -6.54 -4.26
N VAL A 64 2.18 -6.86 -4.24
CA VAL A 64 3.09 -6.64 -5.36
C VAL A 64 3.92 -7.90 -5.60
N PRO A 65 4.00 -8.43 -6.84
CA PRO A 65 4.94 -9.51 -7.15
C PRO A 65 6.39 -9.03 -7.05
N ASN A 66 7.29 -9.89 -6.60
CA ASN A 66 8.72 -9.62 -6.56
C ASN A 66 9.27 -9.36 -7.97
N ARG A 67 8.78 -10.11 -8.96
CA ARG A 67 9.18 -9.95 -10.36
C ARG A 67 8.52 -8.72 -10.97
N HIS A 68 9.33 -7.95 -11.71
CA HIS A 68 8.86 -6.79 -12.47
C HIS A 68 7.99 -7.25 -13.66
N VAL A 69 6.68 -7.21 -13.49
CA VAL A 69 5.69 -7.50 -14.55
C VAL A 69 4.58 -6.48 -14.56
N ALA A 70 4.20 -6.00 -15.75
CA ALA A 70 3.20 -4.94 -15.89
C ALA A 70 1.74 -5.43 -15.87
N SER A 71 1.50 -6.73 -16.06
CA SER A 71 0.14 -7.25 -16.28
C SER A 71 -0.08 -8.61 -15.60
N LEU A 72 -1.35 -8.89 -15.29
CA LEU A 72 -1.78 -10.21 -14.83
C LEU A 72 -1.46 -11.32 -15.84
N SER A 73 -1.59 -11.04 -17.14
CA SER A 73 -1.28 -12.02 -18.19
C SER A 73 0.20 -12.43 -18.24
N ALA A 74 1.10 -11.62 -17.66
CA ALA A 74 2.52 -11.92 -17.60
C ALA A 74 2.92 -12.67 -16.32
N THR A 75 2.01 -12.86 -15.37
CA THR A 75 2.26 -13.60 -14.12
C THR A 75 2.20 -15.11 -14.34
N SER A 76 2.96 -15.86 -13.55
CA SER A 76 2.84 -17.30 -13.41
C SER A 76 1.66 -17.67 -12.50
N GLU A 77 1.17 -18.91 -12.59
CA GLU A 77 0.09 -19.41 -11.73
C GLU A 77 0.46 -19.32 -10.24
N ALA A 78 1.72 -19.60 -9.89
CA ALA A 78 2.21 -19.50 -8.53
C ALA A 78 2.25 -18.06 -8.01
N GLU A 79 2.61 -17.09 -8.86
CA GLU A 79 2.54 -15.66 -8.51
C GLU A 79 1.08 -15.24 -8.29
N LEU A 80 0.15 -15.62 -9.17
CA LEU A 80 -1.28 -15.30 -9.02
C LEU A 80 -1.87 -15.85 -7.72
N ASP A 81 -1.57 -17.11 -7.42
CA ASP A 81 -2.03 -17.78 -6.20
C ASP A 81 -1.50 -17.08 -4.95
N GLU A 82 -0.20 -16.75 -4.90
CA GLU A 82 0.35 -16.03 -3.75
C GLU A 82 -0.16 -14.60 -3.62
N ILE A 83 -0.31 -13.87 -4.75
CA ILE A 83 -0.91 -12.54 -4.75
C ILE A 83 -2.32 -12.61 -4.15
N MET A 84 -3.16 -13.53 -4.61
CA MET A 84 -4.54 -13.64 -4.12
C MET A 84 -4.62 -14.12 -2.67
N ARG A 85 -3.69 -14.96 -2.21
CA ARG A 85 -3.56 -15.28 -0.78
C ARG A 85 -3.26 -14.02 0.04
N PHE A 86 -2.31 -13.18 -0.40
CA PHE A 86 -2.01 -11.93 0.30
C PHE A 86 -3.16 -10.92 0.24
N VAL A 87 -3.92 -10.87 -0.86
CA VAL A 87 -5.13 -10.04 -0.95
C VAL A 87 -6.13 -10.45 0.13
N ARG A 88 -6.41 -11.75 0.26
CA ARG A 88 -7.29 -12.30 1.31
C ARG A 88 -6.74 -12.00 2.71
N ASP A 89 -5.44 -12.20 2.94
CA ASP A 89 -4.82 -11.93 4.24
C ASP A 89 -4.86 -10.42 4.58
N GLY A 90 -4.71 -9.56 3.57
CA GLY A 90 -4.87 -8.11 3.67
C GLY A 90 -6.29 -7.71 4.06
N GLU A 91 -7.31 -8.33 3.46
CA GLU A 91 -8.71 -8.13 3.85
C GLU A 91 -8.94 -8.47 5.34
N VAL A 92 -8.45 -9.62 5.79
CA VAL A 92 -8.54 -10.03 7.20
C VAL A 92 -7.80 -9.05 8.11
N ALA A 93 -6.57 -8.66 7.75
CA ALA A 93 -5.77 -7.75 8.54
C ALA A 93 -6.43 -6.36 8.66
N LEU A 94 -7.02 -5.86 7.59
CA LEU A 94 -7.79 -4.61 7.58
C LEU A 94 -9.05 -4.71 8.44
N GLY A 95 -9.75 -5.85 8.38
CA GLY A 95 -10.90 -6.15 9.23
C GLY A 95 -10.55 -6.11 10.72
N GLU A 96 -9.47 -6.80 11.11
CA GLU A 96 -9.01 -6.83 12.50
C GLU A 96 -8.47 -5.49 12.99
N ALA A 97 -7.70 -4.79 12.15
CA ALA A 97 -7.07 -3.53 12.55
C ALA A 97 -8.07 -2.37 12.58
N TYR A 98 -8.92 -2.23 11.57
CA TYR A 98 -9.69 -0.99 11.34
C TYR A 98 -11.20 -1.17 11.30
N GLN A 99 -11.71 -2.39 11.17
CA GLN A 99 -13.15 -2.68 11.03
C GLN A 99 -13.84 -1.79 9.97
N PRO A 100 -13.32 -1.73 8.72
CA PRO A 100 -13.96 -0.95 7.68
C PRO A 100 -15.34 -1.51 7.32
N GLN A 101 -16.22 -0.64 6.84
CA GLN A 101 -17.57 -1.03 6.39
C GLN A 101 -17.56 -1.64 4.98
N GLY A 102 -16.45 -1.49 4.25
CA GLY A 102 -16.20 -2.14 2.97
C GLY A 102 -14.74 -1.99 2.56
N ILE A 103 -14.31 -2.74 1.56
CA ILE A 103 -12.96 -2.66 1.00
C ILE A 103 -13.07 -2.63 -0.52
N ASN A 104 -12.40 -1.67 -1.17
CA ASN A 104 -12.19 -1.73 -2.61
C ASN A 104 -10.91 -2.51 -2.90
N ILE A 105 -11.01 -3.50 -3.77
CA ILE A 105 -9.87 -4.26 -4.29
C ILE A 105 -9.79 -4.01 -5.79
N GLY A 106 -8.64 -3.61 -6.30
CA GLY A 106 -8.52 -3.19 -7.69
C GLY A 106 -7.11 -3.17 -8.24
N ILE A 107 -7.02 -3.21 -9.57
CA ILE A 107 -5.78 -3.21 -10.34
C ILE A 107 -5.98 -2.26 -11.51
N ASN A 108 -5.02 -1.35 -11.71
CA ASN A 108 -4.98 -0.49 -12.88
C ASN A 108 -3.88 -1.01 -13.83
N LEU A 109 -4.24 -1.39 -15.04
CA LEU A 109 -3.30 -1.89 -16.05
C LEU A 109 -3.07 -0.85 -17.15
N GLY A 110 -1.84 -0.36 -17.25
CA GLY A 110 -1.45 0.69 -18.19
C GLY A 110 -1.79 2.11 -17.72
N GLN A 111 -1.09 3.10 -18.29
CA GLN A 111 -1.20 4.51 -17.88
C GLN A 111 -2.63 5.05 -18.01
N SER A 112 -3.33 4.72 -19.08
CA SER A 112 -4.70 5.19 -19.33
C SER A 112 -5.73 4.68 -18.31
N ALA A 113 -5.44 3.57 -17.62
CA ALA A 113 -6.26 3.08 -16.51
C ALA A 113 -5.96 3.78 -15.17
N GLY A 114 -5.03 4.75 -15.16
CA GLY A 114 -4.62 5.45 -13.94
C GLY A 114 -3.57 4.71 -13.12
N ALA A 115 -2.80 3.82 -13.73
CA ALA A 115 -1.66 3.19 -13.06
C ALA A 115 -0.55 4.23 -12.84
N GLY A 116 -0.30 4.59 -11.57
CA GLY A 116 0.77 5.52 -11.21
C GLY A 116 2.17 4.95 -11.52
N ILE A 117 2.31 3.62 -11.44
CA ILE A 117 3.47 2.84 -11.85
C ILE A 117 2.96 1.78 -12.82
N ALA A 118 3.04 2.08 -14.11
CA ALA A 118 2.34 1.30 -15.14
C ALA A 118 3.08 0.01 -15.55
N ASP A 119 4.35 -0.10 -15.22
CA ASP A 119 5.27 -1.17 -15.62
C ASP A 119 5.39 -2.32 -14.60
N HIS A 120 4.87 -2.12 -13.38
CA HIS A 120 4.91 -3.14 -12.32
C HIS A 120 3.55 -3.26 -11.64
N LEU A 121 2.93 -4.43 -11.79
CA LEU A 121 1.64 -4.84 -11.28
C LEU A 121 1.56 -4.66 -9.76
N HIS A 122 0.46 -4.12 -9.28
CA HIS A 122 0.17 -4.02 -7.85
C HIS A 122 -1.34 -4.04 -7.64
N VAL A 123 -1.80 -4.83 -6.66
CA VAL A 123 -3.21 -4.95 -6.31
C VAL A 123 -3.49 -4.04 -5.12
N HIS A 124 -4.37 -3.06 -5.30
CA HIS A 124 -4.76 -2.16 -4.23
C HIS A 124 -5.82 -2.78 -3.34
N LEU A 125 -5.69 -2.56 -2.03
CA LEU A 125 -6.75 -2.77 -1.04
C LEU A 125 -6.98 -1.46 -0.29
N VAL A 126 -8.18 -0.90 -0.44
CA VAL A 126 -8.54 0.40 0.13
C VAL A 126 -9.71 0.23 1.10
N PRO A 127 -9.49 0.33 2.41
CA PRO A 127 -10.56 0.35 3.41
C PRO A 127 -11.51 1.54 3.21
N ARG A 128 -12.82 1.31 3.34
CA ARG A 128 -13.89 2.30 3.11
C ARG A 128 -14.82 2.42 4.31
N TRP A 129 -15.29 3.64 4.53
CA TRP A 129 -16.35 3.97 5.48
C TRP A 129 -17.39 4.87 4.84
N THR A 130 -18.62 4.77 5.31
CA THR A 130 -19.68 5.71 4.96
C THR A 130 -19.26 7.12 5.36
N GLY A 131 -19.17 8.03 4.39
CA GLY A 131 -18.75 9.42 4.63
C GLY A 131 -17.24 9.63 4.74
N ASP A 132 -16.41 8.66 4.34
CA ASP A 132 -14.96 8.82 4.27
C ASP A 132 -14.51 9.93 3.29
N THR A 133 -15.37 10.23 2.32
CA THR A 133 -15.24 11.38 1.44
C THR A 133 -16.13 12.50 1.97
N ASN A 134 -15.50 13.62 2.34
CA ASN A 134 -16.20 14.78 2.90
C ASN A 134 -15.89 16.07 2.10
N PHE A 135 -16.44 17.20 2.55
CA PHE A 135 -16.30 18.48 1.85
C PHE A 135 -14.83 18.91 1.66
N MET A 136 -13.91 18.53 2.56
CA MET A 136 -12.48 18.83 2.41
C MET A 136 -11.92 18.16 1.14
N SER A 137 -12.38 16.96 0.83
CA SER A 137 -11.90 16.20 -0.33
C SER A 137 -12.58 16.62 -1.63
N VAL A 138 -13.85 17.01 -1.58
CA VAL A 138 -14.62 17.37 -2.79
C VAL A 138 -14.45 18.85 -3.17
N ILE A 139 -14.47 19.75 -2.18
CA ILE A 139 -14.39 21.21 -2.41
C ILE A 139 -12.96 21.70 -2.21
N GLY A 140 -12.28 21.23 -1.16
CA GLY A 140 -10.93 21.65 -0.82
C GLY A 140 -9.83 20.85 -1.51
N GLU A 141 -10.17 19.85 -2.33
CA GLU A 141 -9.24 18.93 -3.01
C GLU A 141 -8.18 18.34 -2.06
N THR A 142 -8.53 18.20 -0.77
CA THR A 142 -7.61 17.83 0.30
C THR A 142 -8.12 16.58 1.02
N ARG A 143 -7.24 15.58 1.17
CA ARG A 143 -7.51 14.41 2.01
C ARG A 143 -6.92 14.61 3.40
N VAL A 144 -7.72 14.31 4.41
CA VAL A 144 -7.31 14.33 5.81
C VAL A 144 -7.19 12.87 6.27
N LEU A 145 -5.97 12.43 6.51
CA LEU A 145 -5.67 11.08 6.99
C LEU A 145 -5.40 11.17 8.50
N PRO A 146 -6.22 10.52 9.34
CA PRO A 146 -6.06 10.59 10.79
C PRO A 146 -4.79 9.91 11.34
N GLU A 147 -4.17 9.01 10.57
CA GLU A 147 -3.07 8.16 11.01
C GLU A 147 -1.89 8.29 10.03
N ASP A 148 -0.67 8.35 10.56
CA ASP A 148 0.54 8.28 9.75
C ASP A 148 0.88 6.83 9.31
N LEU A 149 1.81 6.71 8.37
CA LEU A 149 2.17 5.42 7.79
C LEU A 149 2.90 4.50 8.78
N ASP A 150 3.68 5.04 9.72
CA ASP A 150 4.39 4.23 10.71
C ASP A 150 3.40 3.60 11.70
N ASN A 151 2.41 4.37 12.15
CA ASN A 151 1.29 3.87 12.95
C ASN A 151 0.48 2.83 12.19
N THR A 152 0.18 3.08 10.92
CA THR A 152 -0.51 2.13 10.04
C THR A 152 0.27 0.81 9.97
N ALA A 153 1.59 0.88 9.75
CA ALA A 153 2.46 -0.29 9.67
C ALA A 153 2.51 -1.06 11.00
N ARG A 154 2.62 -0.36 12.14
CA ARG A 154 2.61 -0.96 13.48
C ARG A 154 1.35 -1.76 13.78
N ARG A 155 0.20 -1.34 13.25
CA ARG A 155 -1.07 -2.05 13.44
C ARG A 155 -1.19 -3.28 12.55
N LEU A 156 -0.82 -3.16 11.28
CA LEU A 156 -1.05 -4.21 10.28
C LEU A 156 0.02 -5.31 10.28
N ARG A 157 1.29 -4.95 10.45
CA ARG A 157 2.42 -5.88 10.41
C ARG A 157 2.25 -7.11 11.29
N PRO A 158 1.96 -7.01 12.61
CA PRO A 158 1.85 -8.19 13.47
C PRO A 158 0.71 -9.13 13.07
N ILE A 159 -0.38 -8.58 12.50
CA ILE A 159 -1.54 -9.36 12.05
C ILE A 159 -1.17 -10.15 10.80
N LEU A 160 -0.54 -9.49 9.82
CA LEU A 160 -0.08 -10.11 8.57
C LEU A 160 0.99 -11.18 8.83
N GLU A 161 1.97 -10.90 9.67
CA GLU A 161 3.01 -11.88 10.07
C GLU A 161 2.39 -13.12 10.74
N ARG A 162 1.33 -12.94 11.55
CA ARG A 162 0.61 -14.06 12.16
C ARG A 162 -0.15 -14.89 11.12
N LEU A 163 -0.72 -14.26 10.10
CA LEU A 163 -1.44 -14.96 9.03
C LEU A 163 -0.50 -15.78 8.14
N GLN A 164 0.72 -15.30 7.90
CA GLN A 164 1.73 -15.98 7.08
C GLN A 164 2.36 -17.20 7.75
N ARG A 165 2.16 -17.40 9.06
CA ARG A 165 2.63 -18.59 9.79
C ARG A 165 1.65 -19.77 9.76
N ARG A 166 0.50 -19.62 9.08
CA ARG A 166 -0.55 -20.64 8.96
C ARG A 166 -0.34 -21.50 7.71
#